data_AF-A0A6A4DH37-F1
#
_entry.id   AF-A0A6A4DH37-F1
#
_cell.length_a   1.000
_cell.length_b   1.000
_cell.length_c   1.000
_cell.angle_alpha   90.00
_cell.angle_beta   90.00
_cell.angle_gamma   90.00
#
_symmetry.space_group_name_H-M   'P 1'
#
loop_
_entity.id
_entity.type
_entity.pdbx_description
1 polymer ?
#
loop_
_entity_poly.entity_id
_entity_poly.type
_entity_poly.pdbx_seq_one_letter_code
_entity_poly.pdbx_strand_id
1 'polypeptide(L)'
;MGFPSVCTSRSLYHATALWLLWSGLLQVTLGYTCPNYCSSRGLCLTQGLCTCPNGWSGPDCSIASCPLGEAWADQVIGTDDGHNLAPCSNRGVCELDTGTCTCDSGFTGAACERSAFSIICWDQVCVNPVQLNCLRLWCVSQ
;
A
#
# COMPACT_ATOMS: atom_id res chain seq x y z
N MET A 1 49.32 -8.32 -64.33
CA MET A 1 48.27 -7.33 -64.06
C MET A 1 46.96 -7.92 -64.56
N GLY A 2 46.08 -8.35 -63.67
CA GLY A 2 44.83 -9.01 -64.03
C GLY A 2 44.13 -9.49 -62.76
N PHE A 3 43.19 -8.70 -62.25
CA PHE A 3 42.26 -9.11 -61.22
C PHE A 3 41.04 -9.76 -61.90
N PRO A 4 40.61 -10.98 -61.51
CA PRO A 4 39.33 -11.49 -61.97
C PRO A 4 38.19 -10.88 -61.14
N SER A 5 37.17 -10.46 -61.86
CA SER A 5 35.87 -9.98 -61.37
C SER A 5 35.15 -11.09 -60.60
N VAL A 6 34.78 -10.85 -59.34
CA VAL A 6 33.88 -11.74 -58.60
C VAL A 6 32.45 -11.28 -58.80
N CYS A 7 31.65 -12.11 -59.48
CA CYS A 7 30.20 -11.97 -59.58
C CYS A 7 29.54 -12.10 -58.20
N THR A 8 28.83 -11.07 -57.75
CA THR A 8 28.02 -11.12 -56.52
C THR A 8 26.67 -11.78 -56.82
N SER A 9 26.50 -13.02 -56.38
CA SER A 9 25.21 -13.73 -56.45
C SER A 9 24.33 -13.30 -55.26
N ARG A 10 23.17 -12.69 -55.58
CA ARG A 10 22.16 -12.18 -54.63
C ARG A 10 21.33 -13.31 -53.98
N SER A 11 21.97 -14.30 -53.35
CA SER A 11 21.25 -15.52 -52.95
C SER A 11 21.49 -15.97 -51.50
N LEU A 12 21.59 -15.05 -50.56
CA LEU A 12 21.53 -15.39 -49.12
C LEU A 12 20.47 -14.61 -48.32
N TYR A 13 19.75 -13.65 -48.94
CA TYR A 13 18.72 -12.85 -48.26
C TYR A 13 17.36 -13.53 -48.10
N HIS A 14 17.13 -14.68 -48.74
CA HIS A 14 15.81 -15.37 -48.69
C HIS A 14 15.70 -16.44 -47.60
N ALA A 15 16.82 -16.86 -47.00
CA ALA A 15 16.81 -17.92 -45.98
C ALA A 15 16.53 -17.40 -44.56
N THR A 16 16.59 -16.09 -44.30
CA THR A 16 16.24 -15.48 -43.00
C THR A 16 14.81 -14.93 -42.96
N ALA A 17 14.24 -14.61 -44.14
CA ALA A 17 12.88 -14.06 -44.25
C ALA A 17 11.78 -15.08 -43.93
N LEU A 18 12.03 -16.38 -44.12
CA LEU A 18 11.07 -17.45 -43.83
C LEU A 18 11.00 -17.81 -42.33
N TRP A 19 12.06 -17.53 -41.55
CA TRP A 19 12.05 -17.68 -40.08
C TRP A 19 11.20 -16.60 -39.42
N LEU A 20 11.19 -15.39 -39.99
CA LEU A 20 10.36 -14.27 -39.52
C LEU A 20 8.86 -14.49 -39.77
N LEU A 21 8.51 -15.29 -40.79
CA LEU A 21 7.13 -15.63 -41.12
C LEU A 21 6.57 -16.78 -40.27
N TRP A 22 7.41 -17.65 -39.72
CA TRP A 22 6.99 -18.64 -38.70
C TRP A 22 6.87 -18.00 -37.32
N SER A 23 7.78 -17.09 -36.95
CA SER A 23 7.67 -16.34 -35.68
C SER A 23 6.49 -15.36 -35.64
N GLY A 24 5.91 -15.01 -36.80
CA GLY A 24 4.77 -14.09 -36.92
C GLY A 24 3.40 -14.69 -36.57
N LEU A 25 3.32 -16.00 -36.31
CA LEU A 25 2.06 -16.69 -35.99
C LEU A 25 1.84 -16.96 -34.49
N LEU A 26 2.78 -16.59 -33.60
CA LEU A 26 2.70 -16.96 -32.18
C LEU A 26 2.27 -15.86 -31.17
N GLN A 27 2.11 -14.58 -31.53
CA GLN A 27 1.83 -13.58 -30.47
C GLN A 27 0.79 -12.52 -30.81
N VAL A 28 -0.47 -12.90 -31.05
CA VAL A 28 -1.59 -11.96 -30.82
C VAL A 28 -2.82 -12.65 -30.21
N THR A 29 -2.64 -13.22 -29.03
CA THR A 29 -3.72 -13.24 -28.03
C THR A 29 -3.28 -12.40 -26.86
N LEU A 30 -3.10 -11.09 -27.07
CA LEU A 30 -2.90 -10.14 -25.96
C LEU A 30 -4.27 -9.87 -25.31
N GLY A 31 -4.87 -10.92 -24.75
CA GLY A 31 -5.79 -10.71 -23.64
C GLY A 31 -4.92 -10.20 -22.50
N TYR A 32 -4.98 -8.90 -22.23
CA TYR A 32 -4.22 -8.31 -21.14
C TYR A 32 -4.68 -8.96 -19.83
N THR A 33 -3.82 -9.76 -19.22
CA THR A 33 -4.08 -10.35 -17.91
C THR A 33 -3.80 -9.31 -16.85
N CYS A 34 -4.77 -9.07 -15.96
CA CYS A 34 -4.52 -8.17 -14.85
C CYS A 34 -3.48 -8.75 -13.87
N PRO A 35 -2.62 -7.90 -13.30
CA PRO A 35 -1.68 -8.32 -12.27
C PRO A 35 -2.45 -8.94 -11.10
N ASN A 36 -2.02 -10.13 -10.67
CA ASN A 36 -2.64 -10.92 -9.60
C ASN A 36 -4.18 -11.02 -9.66
N TYR A 37 -4.77 -10.94 -10.85
CA TYR A 37 -6.23 -10.91 -11.03
C TYR A 37 -6.92 -9.84 -10.16
N CYS A 38 -6.31 -8.66 -10.04
CA CYS A 38 -6.79 -7.57 -9.18
C CYS A 38 -7.02 -8.00 -7.71
N SER A 39 -6.18 -8.93 -7.24
CA SER A 39 -6.21 -9.54 -5.91
C SER A 39 -7.58 -10.10 -5.52
N SER A 40 -8.44 -10.43 -6.51
CA SER A 40 -9.85 -10.79 -6.31
C SER A 40 -10.69 -9.73 -5.55
N ARG A 41 -10.24 -8.47 -5.55
CA ARG A 41 -10.90 -7.33 -4.89
C ARG A 41 -11.47 -6.34 -5.90
N GLY A 42 -10.85 -6.22 -7.08
CA GLY A 42 -11.24 -5.27 -8.13
C GLY A 42 -11.76 -5.91 -9.42
N LEU A 43 -12.10 -5.06 -10.38
CA LEU A 43 -12.50 -5.46 -11.73
C LEU A 43 -11.32 -5.33 -12.69
N CYS A 44 -11.08 -6.38 -13.48
CA CYS A 44 -10.05 -6.39 -14.52
C CYS A 44 -10.58 -5.78 -15.82
N LEU A 45 -9.97 -4.68 -16.28
CA LEU A 45 -10.32 -4.04 -17.54
C LEU A 45 -9.60 -4.68 -18.73
N THR A 46 -10.12 -4.45 -19.94
CA THR A 46 -9.59 -5.01 -21.20
C THR A 46 -8.17 -4.57 -21.55
N GLN A 47 -7.64 -3.56 -20.86
CA GLN A 47 -6.28 -3.02 -21.00
C GLN A 47 -5.28 -3.62 -19.98
N GLY A 48 -5.70 -4.57 -19.13
CA GLY A 48 -4.86 -5.14 -18.08
C GLY A 48 -4.73 -4.27 -16.83
N LEU A 49 -5.59 -3.26 -16.69
CA LEU A 49 -5.65 -2.37 -15.54
C LEU A 49 -6.76 -2.80 -14.59
N CYS A 50 -6.50 -2.70 -13.28
CA CYS A 50 -7.48 -2.97 -12.25
C CYS A 50 -8.22 -1.71 -11.81
N THR A 51 -9.55 -1.80 -11.77
CA THR A 51 -10.39 -0.81 -11.07
C THR A 51 -10.61 -1.30 -9.65
N CYS A 52 -10.10 -0.55 -8.67
CA CYS A 52 -10.17 -0.93 -7.26
C CYS A 52 -11.44 -0.39 -6.58
N PRO A 53 -12.04 -1.16 -5.65
CA PRO A 53 -13.13 -0.67 -4.82
C PRO A 53 -12.63 0.37 -3.82
N ASN A 54 -13.56 1.11 -3.21
CA ASN A 54 -13.25 2.08 -2.16
C ASN A 54 -12.43 1.44 -1.03
N GLY A 55 -11.38 2.13 -0.60
CA GLY A 55 -10.46 1.64 0.42
C GLY A 55 -9.40 0.65 -0.09
N TRP A 56 -9.29 0.41 -1.40
CA TRP A 56 -8.24 -0.42 -2.00
C TRP A 56 -7.57 0.32 -3.16
N SER A 57 -6.28 0.05 -3.36
CA SER A 57 -5.44 0.74 -4.33
C SER A 57 -4.26 -0.14 -4.76
N GLY A 58 -3.39 0.40 -5.63
CA GLY A 58 -2.29 -0.34 -6.24
C GLY A 58 -2.65 -0.94 -7.60
N PRO A 59 -1.66 -1.50 -8.32
CA PRO A 59 -1.84 -2.01 -9.68
C PRO A 59 -2.80 -3.21 -9.74
N ASP A 60 -2.92 -3.94 -8.64
CA ASP A 60 -3.74 -5.14 -8.48
C ASP A 60 -4.69 -5.04 -7.28
N CYS A 61 -4.98 -3.84 -6.78
CA CYS A 61 -5.87 -3.62 -5.63
C CYS A 61 -5.45 -4.34 -4.34
N SER A 62 -4.16 -4.63 -4.16
CA SER A 62 -3.62 -5.27 -2.95
C SER A 62 -3.44 -4.32 -1.76
N ILE A 63 -3.39 -3.00 -2.01
CA ILE A 63 -3.06 -2.00 -0.99
C ILE A 63 -4.34 -1.43 -0.38
N ALA A 64 -4.66 -1.84 0.83
CA ALA A 64 -5.74 -1.31 1.64
C ALA A 64 -5.45 0.11 2.15
N SER A 65 -6.49 0.92 2.25
CA SER A 65 -6.44 2.21 2.92
C SER A 65 -6.62 2.02 4.42
N CYS A 66 -5.80 2.72 5.19
CA CYS A 66 -5.87 2.73 6.65
C CYS A 66 -7.02 3.63 7.13
N PRO A 67 -7.64 3.33 8.27
CA PRO A 67 -8.59 4.22 8.89
C PRO A 67 -7.88 5.52 9.30
N LEU A 68 -8.60 6.62 9.11
CA LEU A 68 -8.14 7.96 9.43
C LEU A 68 -8.76 8.41 10.74
N GLY A 69 -7.98 9.12 11.55
CA GLY A 69 -8.45 9.80 12.75
C GLY A 69 -7.65 11.07 12.97
N GLU A 70 -8.10 11.92 13.89
CA GLU A 70 -7.37 13.11 14.30
C GLU A 70 -5.95 12.73 14.72
N ALA A 71 -4.94 13.38 14.14
CA ALA A 71 -3.56 13.11 14.49
C ALA A 71 -3.30 13.53 15.94
N TRP A 72 -2.59 12.69 16.70
CA TRP A 72 -2.13 13.09 18.04
C TRP A 72 -1.01 14.13 18.01
N ALA A 73 -0.28 14.19 16.90
CA ALA A 73 0.79 15.13 16.64
C ALA A 73 0.93 15.33 15.14
N ASP A 74 0.94 16.59 14.73
CA ASP A 74 1.12 17.03 13.35
C ASP A 74 1.57 18.50 13.31
N GLN A 75 1.84 18.98 12.09
CA GLN A 75 2.28 20.34 11.89
C GLN A 75 1.07 21.28 11.85
N VAL A 76 1.11 22.32 12.66
CA VAL A 76 0.09 23.38 12.71
C VAL A 76 0.03 24.07 11.34
N ILE A 77 -1.09 23.91 10.63
CA ILE A 77 -1.35 24.54 9.32
C ILE A 77 -2.19 25.81 9.44
N GLY A 78 -2.72 26.14 10.63
CA GLY A 78 -3.56 27.32 10.86
C GLY A 78 -3.62 27.74 12.32
N THR A 79 -4.26 28.88 12.60
CA THR A 79 -4.34 29.46 13.96
C THR A 79 -5.29 28.73 14.90
N ASP A 80 -6.19 27.89 14.38
CA ASP A 80 -7.25 27.21 15.14
C ASP A 80 -7.48 25.75 14.68
N ASP A 81 -6.57 25.22 13.86
CA ASP A 81 -6.60 23.84 13.35
C ASP A 81 -5.32 23.14 13.76
N GLY A 82 -5.42 22.42 14.88
CA GLY A 82 -4.27 21.82 15.56
C GLY A 82 -4.01 20.37 15.16
N HIS A 83 -4.96 19.70 14.51
CA HIS A 83 -4.90 18.28 14.19
C HIS A 83 -5.51 17.98 12.83
N ASN A 84 -4.68 17.46 11.91
CA ASN A 84 -5.11 16.92 10.63
C ASN A 84 -5.53 15.46 10.77
N LEU A 85 -6.41 14.99 9.87
CA LEU A 85 -6.68 13.57 9.74
C LEU A 85 -5.44 12.83 9.24
N ALA A 86 -5.05 11.78 9.97
CA ALA A 86 -3.91 10.95 9.65
C ALA A 86 -4.24 9.44 9.73
N PRO A 87 -3.58 8.61 8.88
CA PRO A 87 -3.61 7.16 9.03
C PRO A 87 -3.17 6.74 10.43
N CYS A 88 -3.99 5.93 11.08
CA CYS A 88 -3.74 5.48 12.44
C CYS A 88 -3.45 6.63 13.42
N SER A 89 -4.00 7.83 13.19
CA SER A 89 -3.83 9.03 14.03
C SER A 89 -2.36 9.39 14.31
N ASN A 90 -1.42 9.01 13.43
CA ASN A 90 0.03 9.08 13.67
C ASN A 90 0.49 8.38 14.96
N ARG A 91 -0.26 7.36 15.40
CA ARG A 91 -0.07 6.65 16.67
C ARG A 91 -0.28 5.15 16.55
N GLY A 92 0.19 4.61 15.46
CA GLY A 92 0.20 3.20 15.19
C GLY A 92 0.83 2.91 13.84
N VAL A 93 0.99 1.63 13.57
CA VAL A 93 1.47 1.13 12.28
C VAL A 93 0.28 0.58 11.50
N CYS A 94 0.13 1.01 10.26
CA CYS A 94 -0.88 0.48 9.37
C CYS A 94 -0.38 -0.74 8.60
N GLU A 95 -1.13 -1.82 8.64
CA GLU A 95 -0.93 -3.01 7.81
C GLU A 95 -1.65 -2.83 6.46
N LEU A 96 -0.89 -2.64 5.38
CA LEU A 96 -1.45 -2.30 4.06
C LEU A 96 -2.19 -3.46 3.39
N ASP A 97 -2.01 -4.70 3.82
CA ASP A 97 -2.73 -5.84 3.25
C ASP A 97 -4.17 -5.96 3.78
N THR A 98 -4.43 -5.40 4.97
CA THR A 98 -5.72 -5.50 5.66
C THR A 98 -6.38 -4.14 5.90
N GLY A 99 -5.60 -3.06 5.89
CA GLY A 99 -6.04 -1.72 6.26
C GLY A 99 -6.26 -1.56 7.76
N THR A 100 -5.62 -2.39 8.59
CA THR A 100 -5.81 -2.37 10.05
C THR A 100 -4.65 -1.66 10.73
N CYS A 101 -4.95 -0.84 11.74
CA CYS A 101 -3.95 -0.19 12.57
C CYS A 101 -3.59 -1.05 13.77
N THR A 102 -2.29 -1.25 13.98
CA THR A 102 -1.75 -1.71 15.26
C THR A 102 -1.33 -0.49 16.06
N CYS A 103 -2.04 -0.20 17.14
CA CYS A 103 -1.82 1.01 17.93
C CYS A 103 -0.60 0.92 18.83
N ASP A 104 0.07 2.07 19.01
CA ASP A 104 1.12 2.21 20.00
C ASP A 104 0.55 2.05 21.42
N SER A 105 1.42 1.72 22.37
CA SER A 105 1.04 1.57 23.78
C SER A 105 0.30 2.81 24.30
N GLY A 106 -0.86 2.59 24.93
CA GLY A 106 -1.70 3.66 25.48
C GLY A 106 -2.71 4.23 24.50
N PHE A 107 -2.84 3.68 23.29
CA PHE A 107 -3.80 4.11 22.28
C PHE A 107 -4.69 2.95 21.80
N THR A 108 -5.91 3.29 21.40
CA THR A 108 -6.93 2.34 20.96
C THR A 108 -7.90 3.03 19.99
N GLY A 109 -8.83 2.28 19.42
CA GLY A 109 -9.68 2.74 18.33
C GLY A 109 -9.27 2.13 17.00
N ALA A 110 -10.09 2.33 15.96
CA ALA A 110 -9.82 1.76 14.65
C ALA A 110 -8.62 2.45 13.99
N ALA A 111 -8.48 3.76 14.20
CA ALA A 111 -7.38 4.59 13.76
C ALA A 111 -6.46 4.99 14.93
N CYS A 112 -6.49 4.30 16.08
CA CYS A 112 -5.71 4.70 17.26
C CYS A 112 -6.04 6.12 17.77
N GLU A 113 -7.25 6.58 17.51
CA GLU A 113 -7.73 7.94 17.76
C GLU A 113 -8.13 8.19 19.22
N ARG A 114 -8.15 7.14 20.06
CA ARG A 114 -8.54 7.23 21.47
C ARG A 114 -7.39 6.85 22.38
N SER A 115 -7.31 7.49 23.54
CA SER A 115 -6.45 7.00 24.61
C SER A 115 -7.00 5.68 25.14
N ALA A 116 -6.15 4.66 25.24
CA ALA A 116 -6.50 3.38 25.87
C ALA A 116 -6.61 3.50 27.39
N PHE A 117 -6.03 4.56 27.97
CA PHE A 117 -6.25 4.95 29.35
C PHE A 117 -7.38 5.97 29.40
N SER A 118 -8.45 5.62 30.12
CA SER A 118 -9.48 6.57 30.52
C SER A 118 -8.87 7.59 31.48
N ILE A 119 -9.31 8.84 31.38
CA ILE A 119 -8.94 10.02 32.19
C ILE A 119 -9.40 9.85 33.66
N ILE A 120 -9.06 8.74 34.31
CA ILE A 120 -9.34 8.51 35.73
C ILE A 120 -8.18 7.77 36.38
N CYS A 121 -7.05 8.46 36.50
CA CYS A 121 -6.40 8.54 37.80
C CYS A 121 -6.68 9.97 38.30
N TRP A 122 -7.33 10.08 39.45
CA TRP A 122 -7.78 11.35 40.00
C TRP A 122 -6.56 12.27 40.21
N ASP A 123 -6.51 13.31 39.38
CA ASP A 123 -5.52 14.38 39.32
C ASP A 123 -4.06 14.00 38.98
N GLN A 124 -3.75 14.23 37.70
CA GLN A 124 -2.46 14.36 37.01
C GLN A 124 -1.49 13.15 36.96
N VAL A 125 -1.42 12.60 35.73
CA VAL A 125 -0.31 11.84 35.11
C VAL A 125 -0.43 10.30 35.16
N CYS A 126 -0.61 9.71 33.98
CA CYS A 126 -0.38 8.29 33.74
C CYS A 126 1.13 8.04 33.53
N VAL A 127 1.74 7.22 34.37
CA VAL A 127 3.13 6.77 34.21
C VAL A 127 3.14 5.42 33.47
N ASN A 128 3.91 5.35 32.40
CA ASN A 128 4.14 4.26 31.44
C ASN A 128 4.30 2.84 32.08
N PRO A 129 3.74 1.76 31.49
CA PRO A 129 3.85 0.39 32.03
C PRO A 129 5.23 -0.29 31.86
N VAL A 130 6.30 0.42 31.49
CA VAL A 130 7.65 -0.15 31.67
C VAL A 130 8.06 -0.22 33.16
N GLN A 131 7.29 0.37 34.10
CA GLN A 131 7.58 0.21 35.54
C GLN A 131 6.37 -0.27 36.38
N LEU A 132 6.54 -1.48 36.90
CA LEU A 132 5.68 -2.21 37.82
C LEU A 132 5.58 -1.53 39.20
N ASN A 133 4.66 -0.58 39.41
CA ASN A 133 4.35 -0.10 40.78
C ASN A 133 3.15 0.87 40.88
N CYS A 134 1.92 0.39 40.64
CA CYS A 134 0.75 0.91 41.36
C CYS A 134 0.65 0.20 42.73
N LEU A 135 1.62 0.47 43.60
CA LEU A 135 1.60 -0.04 44.96
C LEU A 135 0.78 0.92 45.84
N ARG A 136 -0.47 0.50 46.06
CA ARG A 136 -1.17 0.57 47.36
C ARG A 136 -1.42 1.98 47.93
N LEU A 137 -2.69 2.40 47.93
CA LEU A 137 -3.55 2.54 49.12
C LEU A 137 -4.63 3.62 48.90
N TRP A 138 -5.90 3.19 48.93
CA TRP A 138 -7.16 3.96 49.05
C TRP A 138 -7.69 4.70 47.81
N CYS A 139 -8.52 4.01 47.01
CA CYS A 139 -9.63 4.66 46.30
C CYS A 139 -10.89 4.54 47.17
N VAL A 140 -11.42 5.65 47.65
CA VAL A 140 -12.71 5.69 48.35
C VAL A 140 -13.72 6.41 47.47
N SER A 141 -14.84 5.76 47.19
CA SER A 141 -15.97 6.29 46.43
C SER A 141 -16.77 7.29 47.25
N GLN A 142 -17.03 8.47 46.68
CA GLN A 142 -18.29 9.20 46.90
C GLN A 142 -18.92 9.47 45.55
#